data_AF-A0A0B1XZI8-F1
#
_entry.id   AF-A0A0B1XZI8-F1
#
_cell.length_a   1.000
_cell.length_b   1.000
_cell.length_c   1.000
_cell.angle_alpha   90.00
_cell.angle_beta   90.00
_cell.angle_gamma   90.00
#
_symmetry.space_group_name_H-M   'P 1'
#
loop_
_entity.id
_entity.type
_entity.pdbx_description
1 polymer ?
#
loop_
_entity_poly.entity_id
_entity_poly.type
_entity_poly.pdbx_seq_one_letter_code
_entity_poly.pdbx_strand_id
1 'polypeptide(L)' 'MRQYHRLMRRRSANVYTEGERSELFQLLVSAPGTRNVEIIDVHPKGGYRTRFDLSADAVDDFIAYLEDRDWMSAM' A
#
# COMPACT_ATOMS: atom_id res chain seq x y z
N MET A 1 3.75 11.42 -13.03
CA MET A 1 3.58 10.67 -11.76
C MET A 1 3.02 11.62 -10.71
N ARG A 2 2.15 11.12 -9.83
CA ARG A 2 1.56 11.87 -8.72
C ARG A 2 1.91 11.19 -7.42
N GLN A 3 2.25 11.96 -6.39
CA GLN A 3 2.50 11.42 -5.06
C GLN A 3 1.19 11.16 -4.35
N TYR A 4 1.09 9.98 -3.72
CA TYR A 4 -0.03 9.55 -2.92
C TYR A 4 0.39 9.32 -1.47
N HIS A 5 -0.51 9.69 -0.57
CA HIS A 5 -0.44 9.37 0.86
C HIS A 5 -1.70 8.56 1.16
N ARG A 6 -1.51 7.28 1.52
CA ARG A 6 -2.63 6.33 1.67
C ARG A 6 -2.47 5.50 2.93
N LEU A 7 -3.62 5.16 3.52
CA LEU A 7 -3.70 4.18 4.59
C LEU A 7 -3.86 2.79 3.98
N MET A 8 -2.83 1.96 4.07
CA MET A 8 -2.87 0.58 3.56
C MET A 8 -3.26 -0.39 4.65
N ARG A 9 -4.23 -1.25 4.36
CA ARG A 9 -4.78 -2.25 5.30
C ARG A 9 -4.99 -3.57 4.60
N ARG A 10 -4.77 -4.68 5.31
CA ARG A 10 -5.31 -5.98 4.89
C ARG A 10 -6.82 -6.03 5.11
N ARG A 11 -7.54 -6.78 4.26
CA ARG A 11 -8.99 -7.00 4.47
C ARG A 11 -9.22 -8.08 5.53
N SER A 12 -8.38 -9.12 5.58
CA SER A 12 -8.62 -10.28 6.44
C SER A 12 -8.35 -10.04 7.93
N ALA A 13 -7.31 -9.27 8.29
CA ALA A 13 -6.95 -8.94 9.68
C ALA A 13 -5.88 -7.85 9.78
N ASN A 14 -5.85 -7.09 10.88
CA ASN A 14 -4.73 -6.21 11.23
C ASN A 14 -3.78 -6.97 12.18
N VAL A 15 -2.62 -7.43 11.71
CA VAL A 15 -1.68 -8.20 12.52
C VAL A 15 -0.33 -7.50 12.46
N TYR A 16 -0.24 -6.35 13.15
CA TYR A 16 0.88 -5.39 13.12
C TYR A 16 2.25 -6.00 13.47
N THR A 17 2.75 -6.83 12.57
CA THR A 17 3.98 -7.59 12.71
C THR A 17 5.02 -6.98 11.77
N GLU A 18 6.29 -7.17 12.11
CA GLU A 18 7.38 -6.80 11.19
C GLU A 18 7.28 -7.57 9.85
N GLY A 19 6.70 -8.78 9.89
CA GLY A 19 6.38 -9.57 8.69
C GLY A 19 5.35 -8.88 7.80
N GLU A 20 4.21 -8.44 8.36
CA GLU A 20 3.17 -7.73 7.60
C GLU A 20 3.71 -6.42 7.01
N ARG A 21 4.52 -5.67 7.77
CA ARG A 21 5.16 -4.45 7.27
C ARG A 21 6.08 -4.73 6.07
N SER A 22 6.92 -5.76 6.18
CA SER A 22 7.84 -6.16 5.11
C SER A 22 7.08 -6.59 3.86
N GLU A 23 6.00 -7.33 4.04
CA GLU A 23 5.13 -7.77 2.95
C GLU A 23 4.49 -6.59 2.23
N LEU A 24 3.90 -5.63 2.98
CA LEU A 24 3.32 -4.42 2.41
C LEU A 24 4.36 -3.62 1.61
N PHE A 25 5.58 -3.49 2.14
CA PHE A 25 6.63 -2.78 1.44
C PHE A 25 6.98 -3.46 0.11
N GLN A 26 7.20 -4.77 0.12
CA GLN A 26 7.49 -5.55 -1.09
C GLN A 26 6.35 -5.46 -2.11
N LEU A 27 5.10 -5.51 -1.63
CA LEU A 27 3.91 -5.40 -2.46
C LEU A 27 3.83 -4.05 -3.17
N LEU A 28 4.01 -2.95 -2.44
CA LEU A 28 3.98 -1.60 -3.02
C LEU A 28 5.15 -1.34 -3.97
N VAL A 29 6.34 -1.89 -3.69
CA VAL A 29 7.50 -1.80 -4.60
C VAL A 29 7.28 -2.60 -5.88
N SER A 30 6.56 -3.71 -5.79
CA SER A 30 6.27 -4.60 -6.92
C SER A 30 5.03 -4.20 -7.72
N ALA A 31 4.28 -3.19 -7.25
CA ALA A 31 3.04 -2.79 -7.88
C ALA A 31 3.30 -2.06 -9.22
N PRO A 32 2.40 -2.17 -10.21
CA PRO A 32 2.55 -1.48 -11.49
C PRO A 32 2.59 0.04 -11.31
N GLY A 33 3.58 0.69 -11.90
CA GLY A 33 3.67 2.15 -11.97
C GLY A 33 3.99 2.85 -10.64
N THR A 34 4.34 2.12 -9.57
CA THR A 34 4.77 2.71 -8.29
C THR A 34 6.27 2.98 -8.21
N ARG A 35 6.63 4.07 -7.52
CA ARG A 35 8.01 4.45 -7.19
C ARG A 35 8.06 5.14 -5.82
N ASN A 36 9.27 5.35 -5.27
CA ASN A 36 9.50 6.12 -4.04
C ASN A 36 8.61 5.65 -2.87
N VAL A 37 8.49 4.33 -2.72
CA VAL A 37 7.65 3.70 -1.70
C VAL A 37 8.28 3.87 -0.33
N GLU A 38 7.45 4.28 0.63
CA GLU A 38 7.82 4.44 2.03
C GLU A 38 6.65 4.06 2.93
N ILE A 39 6.94 3.33 4.00
CA ILE A 39 6.00 3.08 5.10
C ILE A 39 6.38 4.00 6.26
N ILE A 40 5.55 5.01 6.51
CA ILE A 40 5.80 6.10 7.46
C ILE A 40 5.61 5.60 8.90
N ASP A 41 4.40 5.17 9.23
CA ASP A 41 4.02 4.76 10.58
C ASP A 41 2.86 3.75 10.56
N VAL A 42 2.57 3.20 11.73
CA VAL A 42 1.35 2.41 11.98
C VAL A 42 0.23 3.37 12.37
N HIS A 43 -0.94 3.20 11.75
CA HIS A 43 -2.09 4.05 12.03
C HIS A 43 -2.86 3.55 13.26
N PRO A 44 -3.26 4.42 14.22
CA PRO A 44 -3.96 4.01 15.45
C PRO A 44 -5.27 3.23 15.23
N LYS A 45 -5.89 3.37 14.05
CA LYS A 45 -7.16 2.71 13.68
C LYS A 45 -7.02 1.44 12.83
N GLY A 46 -5.82 0.92 12.61
CA GLY A 46 -5.59 -0.17 11.64
C GLY A 46 -4.74 0.25 10.47
N GLY A 47 -3.75 -0.57 10.11
CA GLY A 47 -2.93 -0.42 8.91
C GLY A 47 -1.70 0.45 9.05
N TYR A 48 -1.16 0.82 7.89
CA TYR A 48 0.09 1.54 7.73
C TYR A 48 -0.11 2.79 6.90
N ARG A 49 0.43 3.93 7.35
CA ARG A 49 0.53 5.11 6.48
C ARG A 49 1.66 4.90 5.50
N THR A 50 1.34 5.05 4.23
CA THR A 50 2.28 4.84 3.13
C THR A 50 2.35 6.05 2.23
N ARG A 51 3.54 6.29 1.70
CA ARG A 51 3.81 7.29 0.69
C ARG A 51 4.44 6.61 -0.52
N PHE A 52 3.95 6.92 -1.70
CA PHE A 52 4.50 6.42 -2.96
C PHE A 52 4.09 7.34 -4.12
N ASP A 53 4.88 7.34 -5.17
CA ASP A 53 4.52 7.96 -6.44
C ASP A 53 3.86 6.90 -7.32
N LEU A 54 2.75 7.26 -7.96
CA LEU A 54 2.02 6.39 -8.89
C LEU A 54 1.86 7.08 -10.24
N SER A 55 2.05 6.32 -11.32
CA SER A 55 1.77 6.78 -12.67
C SER A 55 0.27 6.87 -12.93
N ALA A 56 -0.18 7.92 -13.62
CA ALA A 56 -1.62 8.19 -13.79
C ALA A 56 -2.35 7.14 -14.64
N ASP A 57 -1.62 6.53 -15.59
CA ASP A 57 -2.05 5.43 -16.45
C ASP A 57 -2.06 4.07 -15.73
N ALA A 58 -1.39 3.93 -14.59
CA ALA A 58 -1.29 2.68 -13.84
C ALA A 58 -2.26 2.60 -12.64
N VAL A 59 -3.18 3.56 -12.48
CA VAL A 59 -4.05 3.64 -11.29
C VAL A 59 -4.98 2.44 -11.18
N ASP A 60 -5.62 2.06 -12.28
CA ASP A 60 -6.57 0.94 -12.27
C ASP A 60 -5.85 -0.40 -12.05
N ASP A 61 -4.72 -0.61 -12.73
CA ASP A 61 -3.85 -1.78 -12.56
C ASP A 61 -3.31 -1.88 -11.14
N PHE A 62 -2.92 -0.75 -10.54
CA PHE A 62 -2.47 -0.69 -9.16
C PHE A 62 -3.58 -1.11 -8.19
N ILE A 63 -4.80 -0.58 -8.37
CA ILE A 63 -5.94 -0.94 -7.51
C ILE A 63 -6.22 -2.44 -7.61
N ALA A 64 -6.35 -2.97 -8.83
CA ALA A 64 -6.58 -4.39 -9.05
C ALA A 64 -5.47 -5.28 -8.43
N TYR A 65 -4.22 -4.85 -8.55
CA TYR A 65 -3.06 -5.54 -7.96
C TYR A 65 -3.12 -5.62 -6.44
N LEU A 66 -3.57 -4.55 -5.77
CA LEU A 66 -3.76 -4.53 -4.31
C LEU A 66 -4.88 -5.49 -3.89
N GLU A 67 -6.03 -5.42 -4.56
CA GLU A 67 -7.21 -6.20 -4.19
C GLU A 67 -6.98 -7.71 -4.32
N ASP A 68 -6.28 -8.13 -5.38
CA ASP A 68 -5.86 -9.52 -5.62
C ASP A 68 -4.97 -10.08 -4.49
N ARG A 69 -4.28 -9.21 -3.76
CA ARG A 69 -3.36 -9.58 -2.65
C ARG A 69 -3.95 -9.35 -1.28
N ASP A 70 -5.26 -9.14 -1.19
CA ASP A 70 -5.98 -8.86 0.06
C ASP A 70 -5.61 -7.51 0.73
N TRP A 71 -5.07 -6.57 -0.04
CA TRP A 71 -4.76 -5.22 0.42
C TRP A 71 -5.77 -4.20 -0.09
N MET A 72 -6.01 -3.17 0.72
CA MET A 72 -6.86 -2.04 0.34
C MET A 72 -6.21 -0.71 0.71
N SER A 73 -6.38 0.26 -0.19
CA SER A 73 -6.01 1.66 0.03
C SER A 73 -7.22 2.43 0.58
N ALA A 74 -7.20 2.74 1.88
CA ALA A 74 -8.17 3.62 2.52
C ALA A 74 -7.74 5.10 2.46
N MET A 75 -8.73 6.01 2.53
CA MET A 75 -8.50 7.44 2.76
C MET A 75 -8.34 7.74 4.25
#